data_AF-A0A3Q9JQJ4-F1
#
_entry.id   AF-A0A3Q9JQJ4-F1
#
_cell.length_a   1.000
_cell.length_b   1.000
_cell.length_c   1.000
_cell.angle_alpha   90.00
_cell.angle_beta   90.00
_cell.angle_gamma   90.00
#
_symmetry.space_group_name_H-M   'P 1'
#
loop_
_entity.id
_entity.type
_entity.pdbx_description
1 polymer ?
#
loop_
_entity_poly.entity_id
_entity_poly.type
_entity_poly.pdbx_seq_one_letter_code
_entity_poly.pdbx_strand_id
1 'polypeptide(L)'
;DMDALTFGSDIVLRHLTFSEARKMPVQEIHLKTVLTELNLTHKEFIDLCILMGCDYTDSIRGIGPKKSIELIRKHKSIEEILKSVDLKKYPAPENWNYEEARELFEHPEVADPEKIELKWGE
;
A
#
# COMPACT_ATOMS: atom_id res chain seq x y z
N ASP A 1 5.68 -8.64 4.59
CA ASP A 1 5.73 -7.18 4.45
C ASP A 1 4.29 -6.66 4.44
N MET A 2 4.06 -5.36 4.68
CA MET A 2 2.73 -4.74 4.67
C MET A 2 2.25 -4.38 3.26
N ASP A 3 3.19 -4.15 2.33
CA ASP A 3 2.88 -3.87 0.92
C ASP A 3 2.12 -5.00 0.21
N ALA A 4 2.14 -6.22 0.77
CA ALA A 4 1.29 -7.33 0.33
C ALA A 4 -0.20 -6.96 0.30
N LEU A 5 -0.67 -6.09 1.21
CA LEU A 5 -2.04 -5.56 1.15
C LEU A 5 -2.22 -4.61 -0.05
N THR A 6 -1.20 -3.80 -0.36
CA THR A 6 -1.20 -2.86 -1.49
C THR A 6 -1.19 -3.59 -2.84
N PHE A 7 -0.51 -4.75 -2.92
CA PHE A 7 -0.56 -5.67 -4.06
C PHE A 7 -1.89 -6.44 -4.17
N GLY A 8 -2.82 -6.25 -3.24
CA GLY A 8 -4.15 -6.88 -3.31
C GLY A 8 -4.27 -8.22 -2.61
N SER A 9 -3.35 -8.60 -1.72
CA SER A 9 -3.53 -9.80 -0.88
C SER A 9 -4.77 -9.63 0.01
N ASP A 10 -5.73 -10.55 -0.09
CA ASP A 10 -6.96 -10.49 0.70
C ASP A 10 -6.70 -10.54 2.22
N ILE A 11 -5.70 -11.31 2.61
CA ILE A 11 -5.31 -11.56 4.01
C ILE A 11 -3.79 -11.50 4.12
N VAL A 12 -3.28 -10.81 5.14
CA VAL A 12 -1.86 -10.82 5.51
C VAL A 12 -1.72 -11.26 6.95
N LEU A 13 -0.92 -12.31 7.17
CA LEU A 13 -0.56 -12.81 8.48
C LEU A 13 0.78 -12.24 8.93
N ARG A 14 0.81 -11.64 10.11
CA ARG A 14 2.01 -11.11 10.77
C ARG A 14 2.36 -11.90 12.02
N HIS A 15 3.64 -11.88 12.35
CA HIS A 15 4.25 -12.60 13.48
C HIS A 15 4.25 -14.13 13.35
N LEU A 16 3.79 -14.70 12.24
CA LEU A 16 3.79 -16.15 12.01
C LEU A 16 5.19 -16.77 12.07
N THR A 17 6.21 -16.05 11.56
CA THR A 17 7.61 -16.49 11.54
C THR A 17 8.42 -16.04 12.76
N PHE A 18 7.79 -15.39 13.74
CA PHE A 18 8.49 -14.99 14.95
C PHE A 18 8.80 -16.21 15.82
N SER A 19 9.93 -16.17 16.52
CA SER A 19 10.28 -17.21 17.48
C SER A 19 9.17 -17.35 18.54
N GLU A 20 8.81 -18.59 18.86
CA GLU A 20 7.84 -18.94 19.90
C GLU A 20 8.16 -18.26 21.25
N ALA A 21 9.44 -18.07 21.56
CA ALA A 21 9.91 -17.39 22.77
C ALA A 21 9.36 -15.97 22.94
N ARG A 22 9.01 -15.28 21.83
CA ARG A 22 8.42 -13.94 21.86
C ARG A 22 6.96 -13.94 22.31
N LYS A 23 6.27 -15.09 22.27
CA LYS A 23 4.85 -15.25 22.65
C LYS A 23 3.92 -14.18 22.03
N MET A 24 4.27 -13.71 20.83
CA MET A 24 3.45 -12.73 20.12
C MET A 24 2.35 -13.47 19.36
N PRO A 25 1.08 -13.09 19.53
CA PRO A 25 0.00 -13.70 18.77
C PRO A 25 0.17 -13.37 17.28
N VAL A 26 -0.23 -14.33 16.44
CA VAL A 26 -0.38 -14.09 15.01
C VAL A 26 -1.42 -13.00 14.82
N GLN A 27 -1.07 -11.99 14.03
CA GLN A 27 -1.97 -10.91 13.67
C GLN A 27 -2.47 -11.14 12.25
N GLU A 28 -3.78 -11.13 12.08
CA GLU A 28 -4.44 -11.25 10.78
C GLU A 28 -4.97 -9.88 10.36
N ILE A 29 -4.70 -9.50 9.11
CA ILE A 29 -5.17 -8.25 8.53
C ILE A 29 -5.92 -8.57 7.25
N HIS A 30 -7.21 -8.21 7.21
CA HIS A 30 -8.07 -8.41 6.04
C HIS A 30 -8.16 -7.13 5.22
N LEU A 31 -7.76 -7.18 3.95
CA LEU A 31 -7.81 -6.03 3.05
C LEU A 31 -9.24 -5.47 2.92
N LYS A 32 -10.24 -6.34 2.79
CA LYS A 32 -11.66 -5.92 2.71
C LYS A 32 -12.10 -5.07 3.90
N THR A 33 -11.70 -5.46 5.12
CA THR A 33 -12.00 -4.69 6.33
C THR A 33 -11.28 -3.35 6.32
N VAL A 34 -10.00 -3.32 5.94
CA VAL A 34 -9.23 -2.07 5.82
C VAL A 34 -9.89 -1.10 4.85
N LEU A 35 -10.24 -1.56 3.64
CA LEU A 35 -10.89 -0.74 2.61
C LEU A 35 -12.26 -0.22 3.09
N THR A 36 -13.05 -1.06 3.75
CA THR A 36 -14.37 -0.69 4.28
C THR A 36 -14.27 0.37 5.38
N GLU A 37 -13.41 0.15 6.38
CA GLU A 37 -13.21 1.07 7.50
C GLU A 37 -12.57 2.39 7.07
N LEU A 38 -11.71 2.36 6.05
CA LEU A 38 -11.14 3.58 5.48
C LEU A 38 -12.10 4.29 4.51
N ASN A 39 -13.14 3.60 4.04
CA ASN A 39 -14.05 4.01 2.97
C ASN A 39 -13.30 4.37 1.68
N LEU A 40 -12.42 3.46 1.25
CA LEU A 40 -11.59 3.59 0.06
C LEU A 40 -11.79 2.40 -0.87
N THR A 41 -11.69 2.66 -2.16
CA THR A 41 -11.46 1.63 -3.18
C THR A 41 -10.02 1.15 -3.13
N HIS A 42 -9.72 -0.01 -3.73
CA HIS A 42 -8.35 -0.51 -3.78
C HIS A 42 -7.39 0.47 -4.50
N LYS A 43 -7.84 1.12 -5.58
CA LYS A 43 -7.04 2.12 -6.30
C LYS A 43 -6.70 3.33 -5.43
N GLU A 44 -7.68 3.86 -4.69
CA GLU A 44 -7.45 4.93 -3.71
C GLU A 44 -6.50 4.46 -2.58
N PHE A 45 -6.59 3.20 -2.17
CA PHE A 45 -5.69 2.63 -1.16
C PHE A 45 -4.25 2.51 -1.65
N ILE A 46 -4.01 2.14 -2.92
CA ILE A 46 -2.68 2.15 -3.53
C ILE A 46 -2.08 3.56 -3.48
N ASP A 47 -2.84 4.57 -3.92
CA ASP A 47 -2.41 5.97 -3.87
C ASP A 47 -2.13 6.44 -2.43
N LEU A 48 -2.95 6.01 -1.47
CA LEU A 48 -2.69 6.25 -0.06
C LEU A 48 -1.35 5.66 0.38
N CYS A 49 -1.05 4.41 0.03
CA CYS A 49 0.21 3.75 0.38
C CYS A 49 1.42 4.47 -0.24
N ILE A 50 1.34 4.88 -1.50
CA ILE A 50 2.39 5.67 -2.15
C ILE A 50 2.60 7.01 -1.42
N LEU A 51 1.52 7.72 -1.07
CA LEU A 51 1.59 8.97 -0.32
C LEU A 51 2.14 8.82 1.10
N MET A 52 1.98 7.65 1.72
CA MET A 52 2.56 7.36 3.05
C MET A 52 4.05 6.99 2.97
N GLY A 53 4.54 6.71 1.77
CA GLY A 53 5.87 6.18 1.50
C GLY A 53 5.80 4.68 1.19
N CYS A 54 6.44 4.30 0.08
CA CYS A 54 6.66 2.91 -0.32
C CYS A 54 8.09 2.76 -0.84
N ASP A 55 8.52 1.52 -1.10
CA ASP A 55 9.90 1.25 -1.51
C ASP A 55 10.17 1.51 -3.00
N TYR A 56 9.14 1.87 -3.78
CA TYR A 56 9.21 1.96 -5.25
C TYR A 56 9.33 3.38 -5.81
N THR A 57 9.06 4.40 -4.99
CA THR A 57 9.14 5.82 -5.38
C THR A 57 9.29 6.70 -4.15
N ASP A 58 9.72 7.95 -4.36
CA ASP A 58 9.76 8.95 -3.31
C ASP A 58 8.36 9.34 -2.81
N SER A 59 8.29 10.17 -1.77
CA SER A 59 7.03 10.71 -1.23
C SER A 59 7.12 12.21 -1.00
N ILE A 60 5.96 12.87 -0.89
CA ILE A 60 5.91 14.32 -0.66
C ILE A 60 6.37 14.64 0.76
N ARG A 61 7.50 15.33 0.89
CA ARG A 61 8.07 15.70 2.19
C ARG A 61 7.07 16.50 3.03
N GLY A 62 6.82 16.04 4.25
CA GLY A 62 5.90 16.69 5.19
C GLY A 62 4.43 16.30 5.02
N ILE A 63 4.11 15.39 4.09
CA ILE A 63 2.83 14.68 4.04
C ILE A 63 3.09 13.27 4.57
N GLY A 64 2.59 13.00 5.79
CA GLY A 64 2.67 11.68 6.42
C GLY A 64 1.28 11.05 6.60
N PRO A 65 1.18 9.89 7.28
CA PRO A 65 -0.01 9.03 7.27
C PRO A 65 -1.35 9.73 7.53
N LYS A 66 -1.41 10.57 8.58
CA LYS A 66 -2.64 11.31 8.91
C LYS A 66 -3.11 12.20 7.77
N LYS A 67 -2.17 12.94 7.17
CA LYS A 67 -2.49 13.88 6.10
C LYS A 67 -2.75 13.16 4.78
N SER A 68 -2.06 12.07 4.50
CA SER A 68 -2.32 11.23 3.33
C SER A 68 -3.76 10.70 3.34
N ILE A 69 -4.25 10.23 4.49
CA ILE A 69 -5.65 9.78 4.64
C ILE A 69 -6.65 10.93 4.41
N GLU A 70 -6.40 12.11 4.97
CA GLU A 70 -7.28 13.28 4.77
C GLU A 70 -7.34 13.69 3.28
N LEU A 71 -6.18 13.73 2.62
CA LEU A 71 -6.06 14.13 1.23
C LEU A 71 -6.71 13.10 0.30
N ILE A 72 -6.43 11.81 0.46
CA ILE A 72 -6.99 10.78 -0.43
C ILE A 72 -8.50 10.67 -0.30
N ARG A 73 -9.06 10.81 0.91
CA ARG A 73 -10.52 10.80 1.11
C ARG A 73 -11.21 11.96 0.40
N LYS A 74 -10.54 13.11 0.30
CA LYS A 74 -11.09 14.33 -0.31
C LYS A 74 -10.89 14.38 -1.83
N HIS A 75 -9.73 13.95 -2.30
CA HIS A 75 -9.28 14.17 -3.68
C HIS A 75 -9.25 12.90 -4.53
N LYS A 76 -9.29 11.72 -3.89
CA LYS A 76 -9.40 10.39 -4.50
C LYS A 76 -8.20 9.90 -5.33
N SER A 77 -7.32 10.77 -5.79
CA SER A 77 -6.07 10.35 -6.44
C SER A 77 -4.91 11.31 -6.18
N ILE A 78 -3.67 10.84 -6.42
CA ILE A 78 -2.45 11.65 -6.30
C ILE A 78 -2.50 12.87 -7.24
N GLU A 79 -3.01 12.73 -8.45
CA GLU A 79 -3.13 13.81 -9.45
C GLU A 79 -4.00 14.96 -8.91
N GLU A 80 -5.16 14.65 -8.34
CA GLU A 80 -6.08 15.64 -7.78
C GLU A 80 -5.53 16.26 -6.49
N ILE A 81 -4.73 15.51 -5.74
CA ILE A 81 -3.98 16.03 -4.59
C ILE A 81 -2.95 17.06 -5.07
N LEU A 82 -2.15 16.74 -6.08
CA LEU A 82 -1.12 17.64 -6.62
C LEU A 82 -1.71 18.96 -7.15
N LYS A 83 -2.92 18.93 -7.70
CA LYS A 83 -3.66 20.14 -8.14
C LYS A 83 -4.16 21.02 -6.99
N SER A 84 -4.34 20.45 -5.79
CA SER A 84 -5.02 21.11 -4.68
C SER A 84 -4.10 21.50 -3.51
N VAL A 85 -2.97 20.82 -3.35
CA VAL A 85 -2.00 21.12 -2.29
C VAL A 85 -1.12 22.31 -2.64
N ASP A 86 -0.71 23.06 -1.61
CA ASP A 86 0.31 24.10 -1.77
C ASP A 86 1.69 23.48 -1.99
N LEU A 87 2.09 23.35 -3.25
CA LEU A 87 3.37 22.79 -3.67
C LEU A 87 4.59 23.62 -3.24
N LYS A 88 4.40 24.89 -2.83
CA LYS A 88 5.51 25.66 -2.22
C LYS A 88 5.81 25.17 -0.82
N LYS A 89 4.78 24.75 -0.08
CA LYS A 89 4.89 24.21 1.28
C LYS A 89 5.19 22.70 1.28
N TYR A 90 4.61 21.97 0.33
CA TYR A 90 4.75 20.53 0.16
C TYR A 90 5.27 20.23 -1.24
N PRO A 91 6.56 20.49 -1.52
CA PRO A 91 7.13 20.23 -2.83
C PRO A 91 7.08 18.72 -3.10
N ALA A 92 6.53 18.36 -4.26
CA ALA A 92 6.61 17.00 -4.77
C ALA A 92 8.08 16.68 -5.14
N PRO A 93 8.49 15.40 -5.11
CA PRO A 93 9.79 14.98 -5.60
C PRO A 93 10.01 15.40 -7.06
N GLU A 94 11.27 15.68 -7.43
CA GLU A 94 11.63 15.96 -8.81
C GLU A 94 11.51 14.68 -9.64
N ASN A 95 10.84 14.73 -10.79
CA ASN A 95 10.54 13.56 -11.64
C ASN A 95 9.86 12.42 -10.87
N TRP A 96 8.89 12.76 -10.01
CA TRP A 96 8.20 11.79 -9.17
C TRP A 96 7.46 10.72 -10.00
N ASN A 97 7.98 9.49 -9.96
CA ASN A 97 7.52 8.32 -10.72
C ASN A 97 6.41 7.53 -10.01
N TYR A 98 5.43 8.23 -9.44
CA TYR A 98 4.34 7.59 -8.69
C TYR A 98 3.40 6.77 -9.58
N GLU A 99 3.27 7.13 -10.86
CA GLU A 99 2.44 6.41 -11.82
C GLU A 99 3.01 5.01 -12.09
N GLU A 100 4.34 4.89 -12.23
CA GLU A 100 5.02 3.61 -12.38
C GLU A 100 4.92 2.75 -11.12
N ALA A 101 5.01 3.36 -9.94
CA ALA A 101 4.79 2.66 -8.67
C ALA A 101 3.34 2.18 -8.55
N ARG A 102 2.36 2.97 -8.98
CA ARG A 102 0.95 2.59 -9.01
C ARG A 102 0.72 1.42 -9.97
N GLU A 103 1.28 1.49 -11.18
CA GLU A 103 1.19 0.42 -12.17
C GLU A 103 1.78 -0.89 -11.63
N LEU A 104 2.92 -0.83 -10.94
CA LEU A 104 3.52 -2.00 -10.29
C LEU A 104 2.58 -2.65 -9.27
N PHE A 105 1.86 -1.86 -8.46
CA PHE A 105 0.90 -2.38 -7.49
C PHE A 105 -0.39 -2.91 -8.13
N GLU A 106 -0.89 -2.27 -9.18
CA GLU A 106 -2.11 -2.69 -9.87
C GLU A 106 -1.89 -3.94 -10.73
N HIS A 107 -0.71 -4.03 -11.36
CA HIS A 107 -0.36 -5.04 -12.35
C HIS A 107 1.02 -5.66 -12.06
N PRO A 108 1.24 -6.26 -10.87
CA PRO A 108 2.50 -6.89 -10.55
C PRO A 108 2.76 -8.11 -11.44
N GLU A 109 4.03 -8.32 -11.80
CA GLU A 109 4.44 -9.57 -12.41
C GLU A 109 4.39 -10.69 -11.36
N VAL A 110 3.40 -11.58 -11.49
CA VAL A 110 3.20 -12.71 -10.58
C VAL A 110 3.17 -14.03 -11.35
N ALA A 111 3.60 -15.10 -10.69
CA ALA A 111 3.48 -16.45 -11.24
C ALA A 111 2.00 -16.83 -11.40
N ASP A 112 1.70 -17.60 -12.44
CA ASP A 112 0.37 -18.18 -12.67
C ASP A 112 0.05 -19.22 -11.59
N PRO A 113 -0.88 -18.96 -10.66
CA PRO A 113 -1.15 -19.87 -9.54
C PRO A 113 -1.62 -21.26 -9.98
N GLU A 114 -2.31 -21.35 -11.12
CA GLU A 114 -2.85 -22.62 -11.64
C GLU A 114 -1.74 -23.55 -12.16
N LYS A 115 -0.55 -23.02 -12.42
CA LYS A 115 0.63 -23.79 -12.83
C LYS A 115 1.48 -24.26 -11.64
N ILE A 116 1.17 -23.82 -10.43
CA ILE A 116 1.98 -24.12 -9.23
C ILE A 116 1.40 -25.35 -8.52
N GLU A 117 2.16 -26.44 -8.50
CA GLU A 117 1.85 -27.61 -7.68
C GLU A 117 2.66 -27.55 -6.38
N LEU A 118 1.98 -27.38 -5.24
CA LEU A 118 2.62 -27.40 -3.93
C LEU A 118 2.67 -28.84 -3.39
N LYS A 119 3.87 -29.33 -3.10
CA LYS A 119 4.10 -30.66 -2.50
C LYS A 119 4.98 -30.51 -1.26
N TRP A 120 4.53 -31.11 -0.16
CA TRP A 120 5.33 -31.27 1.05
C TRP A 120 5.71 -32.73 1.17
N GLY A 121 7.01 -33.04 1.03
CA GLY A 121 7.56 -34.38 1.22
C GLY A 121 8.00 -34.60 2.66
N GLU A 122 8.26 -35.87 3.00
CA GLU A 122 8.93 -36.29 4.23
C GLU A 122 10.43 -35.99 4.21
#